data_AF-A0A517YBD4-F1
#
_entry.id   AF-A0A517YBD4-F1
#
_cell.length_a   1.000
_cell.length_b   1.000
_cell.length_c   1.000
_cell.angle_alpha   90.00
_cell.angle_beta   90.00
_cell.angle_gamma   90.00
#
_symmetry.space_group_name_H-M   'P 1'
#
loop_
_entity.id
_entity.type
_entity.pdbx_description
1 polymer ?
#
loop_
_entity_poly.entity_id
_entity_poly.type
_entity_poly.pdbx_seq_one_letter_code
_entity_poly.pdbx_strand_id
1 'polypeptide(L)'
;MVQPAKPSPTNSTKGAESPLMRIIKGTVAIAVLGFVAWYIYQQMFTEQWPFETPDRVLATNAHEISAEQLLGLKFTNDQGAPVSLRELVGKKHQVIVFTRGSLASVSYWNKGKTKEGLVNVCPYCTSQVSGLAAVADQFHEAGAEVLVVFPVSKAAEAKDAEPIRAINTPNQVPVFPLWLDLDLKAVDALAIRAHLARPSSFILDKAGQLRFSYVGSNADRPSGNELLRQVRELGKEFPVEPVTPEPALEPSGAAPEVPATK
;
A
#
# COMPACT_ATOMS: atom_id res chain seq x y z
N MET A 1 60.30 48.27 -17.88
CA MET A 1 59.60 47.51 -16.82
C MET A 1 59.89 46.03 -17.03
N VAL A 2 60.68 45.42 -16.14
CA VAL A 2 61.14 44.03 -16.25
C VAL A 2 60.12 43.11 -15.57
N GLN A 3 59.56 42.15 -16.31
CA GLN A 3 58.65 41.15 -15.74
C GLN A 3 59.43 40.16 -14.87
N PRO A 4 58.97 39.85 -13.64
CA PRO A 4 59.60 38.84 -12.81
C PRO A 4 59.36 37.43 -13.38
N ALA A 5 60.42 36.63 -13.41
CA ALA A 5 60.40 35.26 -13.91
C ALA A 5 59.46 34.37 -13.08
N LYS A 6 58.65 33.55 -13.77
CA LYS A 6 57.79 32.53 -13.15
C LYS A 6 58.64 31.47 -12.44
N PRO A 7 58.30 31.06 -11.21
CA PRO A 7 59.00 29.97 -10.54
C PRO A 7 58.80 28.66 -11.29
N SER A 8 59.91 27.96 -11.55
CA SER A 8 59.91 26.62 -12.14
C SER A 8 59.16 25.64 -11.24
N PRO A 9 58.37 24.70 -11.83
CA PRO A 9 57.70 23.66 -11.06
C PRO A 9 58.76 22.76 -10.40
N THR A 10 58.79 22.77 -9.08
CA THR A 10 59.58 21.82 -8.30
C THR A 10 59.00 20.43 -8.54
N ASN A 11 59.77 19.56 -9.20
CA ASN A 11 59.47 18.14 -9.35
C ASN A 11 59.46 17.50 -7.95
N SER A 12 58.27 17.44 -7.34
CA SER A 12 58.02 16.69 -6.13
C SER A 12 58.28 15.21 -6.44
N THR A 13 59.40 14.71 -5.94
CA THR A 13 59.75 13.30 -5.97
C THR A 13 58.66 12.54 -5.21
N LYS A 14 57.72 11.94 -5.94
CA LYS A 14 56.77 10.98 -5.36
C LYS A 14 57.61 9.88 -4.72
N GLY A 15 57.71 9.91 -3.40
CA GLY A 15 58.42 8.91 -2.61
C GLY A 15 57.90 7.54 -3.01
N ALA A 16 58.80 6.67 -3.47
CA ALA A 16 58.44 5.33 -3.86
C ALA A 16 57.82 4.62 -2.66
N GLU A 17 56.51 4.36 -2.71
CA GLU A 17 55.82 3.61 -1.66
C GLU A 17 56.49 2.25 -1.49
N SER A 18 56.81 1.90 -0.23
CA SER A 18 57.43 0.62 0.06
C SER A 18 56.50 -0.53 -0.35
N PRO A 19 57.05 -1.66 -0.82
CA PRO A 19 56.26 -2.85 -1.18
C PRO A 19 55.32 -3.29 -0.05
N LEU A 20 55.76 -3.16 1.20
CA LEU A 20 54.97 -3.45 2.39
C LEU A 20 53.72 -2.56 2.49
N MET A 21 53.84 -1.27 2.19
CA MET A 21 52.71 -0.33 2.25
C MET A 21 51.64 -0.65 1.18
N ARG A 22 52.05 -1.18 0.02
CA ARG A 22 51.12 -1.63 -1.03
C ARG A 22 50.32 -2.87 -0.58
N ILE A 23 50.98 -3.82 0.08
CA ILE A 23 50.32 -5.02 0.62
C ILE A 23 49.30 -4.61 1.70
N ILE A 24 49.69 -3.74 2.64
CA ILE A 24 48.79 -3.26 3.70
C ILE A 24 47.56 -2.58 3.10
N LYS A 25 47.74 -1.68 2.12
CA LYS A 25 46.62 -1.01 1.45
C LYS A 25 45.70 -1.99 0.73
N GLY A 26 46.25 -2.99 0.06
CA GLY A 26 45.46 -4.04 -0.59
C GLY A 26 44.62 -4.86 0.39
N THR A 27 45.22 -5.29 1.50
CA THR A 27 44.51 -6.06 2.54
C THR A 27 43.40 -5.24 3.20
N VAL A 28 43.65 -3.97 3.52
CA VAL A 28 42.62 -3.09 4.10
C VAL A 28 41.46 -2.88 3.12
N ALA A 29 41.74 -2.66 1.84
CA ALA A 29 40.69 -2.49 0.84
C ALA A 29 39.81 -3.75 0.70
N ILE A 30 40.40 -4.94 0.70
CA ILE A 30 39.66 -6.21 0.64
C ILE A 30 38.80 -6.40 1.90
N ALA A 31 39.34 -6.12 3.08
CA ALA A 31 38.59 -6.24 4.34
C ALA A 31 37.39 -5.29 4.39
N VAL A 32 37.55 -4.04 3.93
CA VAL A 32 36.46 -3.05 3.88
C VAL A 32 35.38 -3.51 2.90
N LEU A 33 35.75 -3.96 1.70
CA LEU A 33 34.77 -4.43 0.71
C LEU A 33 34.05 -5.70 1.18
N GLY A 34 34.76 -6.62 1.82
CA GLY A 34 34.18 -7.81 2.44
C GLY A 34 33.18 -7.46 3.55
N PHE A 35 33.51 -6.49 4.41
CA PHE A 35 32.61 -6.01 5.46
C PHE A 35 31.36 -5.33 4.88
N VAL A 36 31.51 -4.48 3.86
CA VAL A 36 30.37 -3.82 3.19
C VAL A 36 29.47 -4.85 2.51
N ALA A 37 30.04 -5.83 1.79
CA ALA A 37 29.27 -6.89 1.15
C ALA A 37 28.55 -7.77 2.19
N TRP A 38 29.23 -8.14 3.28
CA TRP A 38 28.62 -8.88 4.39
C TRP A 38 27.51 -8.07 5.07
N TYR A 39 27.70 -6.77 5.28
CA TYR A 39 26.70 -5.88 5.88
C TYR A 39 25.46 -5.75 4.98
N ILE A 40 25.64 -5.57 3.67
CA ILE A 40 24.54 -5.56 2.69
C ILE A 40 23.85 -6.94 2.67
N TYR A 41 24.61 -8.03 2.69
CA TYR A 41 24.05 -9.37 2.76
C TYR A 41 23.22 -9.57 4.04
N GLN A 42 23.71 -9.09 5.19
CA GLN A 42 22.98 -9.18 6.45
C GLN A 42 21.66 -8.39 6.38
N GLN A 43 21.71 -7.17 5.86
CA GLN A 43 20.52 -6.33 5.65
C GLN A 43 19.52 -6.94 4.66
N MET A 44 19.99 -7.71 3.67
CA MET A 44 19.13 -8.33 2.68
C MET A 44 18.60 -9.71 3.09
N PHE A 45 19.34 -10.49 3.88
CA PHE A 45 19.11 -11.93 4.04
C PHE A 45 19.08 -12.45 5.48
N THR A 46 19.68 -11.77 6.46
CA THR A 46 19.74 -12.28 7.85
C THR A 46 18.93 -11.50 8.85
N GLU A 47 18.40 -10.32 8.50
CA GLU A 47 17.06 -9.98 8.97
C GLU A 47 16.12 -11.03 8.38
N GLN A 48 16.04 -12.17 9.08
CA GLN A 48 15.08 -13.23 8.86
C GLN A 48 13.74 -12.55 8.58
N TRP A 49 13.35 -12.53 7.32
CA TRP A 49 11.95 -12.55 6.99
C TRP A 49 11.46 -13.85 7.61
N PRO A 50 10.67 -13.82 8.71
CA PRO A 50 9.97 -15.01 9.08
C PRO A 50 8.96 -15.20 7.95
N PHE A 51 9.28 -16.06 6.99
CA PHE A 51 8.25 -16.92 6.43
C PHE A 51 7.86 -17.91 7.55
N GLU A 52 7.39 -17.39 8.68
CA GLU A 52 6.49 -18.15 9.52
C GLU A 52 5.31 -18.42 8.59
N THR A 53 5.21 -19.67 8.15
CA THR A 53 3.95 -20.17 7.63
C THR A 53 2.90 -19.79 8.67
N PRO A 54 1.87 -19.00 8.33
CA PRO A 54 0.88 -18.61 9.30
C PRO A 54 0.07 -19.86 9.65
N ASP A 55 0.56 -20.63 10.61
CA ASP A 55 -0.24 -21.57 11.37
C ASP A 55 -1.23 -20.71 12.15
N ARG A 56 -2.40 -20.48 11.53
CA ARG A 56 -3.60 -19.89 12.13
C ARG A 56 -3.31 -18.79 13.15
N VAL A 57 -2.65 -17.72 12.72
CA VAL A 57 -2.66 -16.48 13.50
C VAL A 57 -3.98 -15.77 13.19
N LEU A 58 -5.04 -16.17 13.90
CA LEU A 58 -5.99 -15.17 14.39
C LEU A 58 -5.13 -14.17 15.17
N ALA A 59 -4.82 -13.01 14.59
CA ALA A 59 -3.88 -12.07 15.19
C ALA A 59 -4.43 -11.51 16.50
N THR A 60 -4.12 -12.18 17.61
CA THR A 60 -4.60 -11.94 18.98
C THR A 60 -3.86 -10.81 19.72
N ASN A 61 -3.18 -9.90 19.01
CA ASN A 61 -2.43 -8.81 19.65
C ASN A 61 -2.86 -7.40 19.21
N ALA A 62 -3.99 -7.26 18.51
CA ALA A 62 -4.60 -5.96 18.26
C ALA A 62 -5.68 -5.70 19.30
N HIS A 63 -5.77 -4.46 19.79
CA HIS A 63 -7.01 -3.93 20.36
C HIS A 63 -8.19 -4.44 19.51
N GLU A 64 -9.24 -5.01 20.11
CA GLU A 64 -10.35 -5.59 19.34
C GLU A 64 -10.99 -4.50 18.49
N ILE A 65 -10.57 -4.40 17.23
CA ILE A 65 -11.18 -3.53 16.24
C ILE A 65 -12.55 -4.11 15.98
N SER A 66 -13.59 -3.37 16.33
CA SER A 66 -14.98 -3.74 16.07
C SER A 66 -15.39 -3.38 14.63
N ALA A 67 -16.41 -4.07 14.14
CA ALA A 67 -17.08 -3.73 12.89
C ALA A 67 -17.59 -2.28 12.89
N GLU A 68 -18.21 -1.85 13.98
CA GLU A 68 -18.74 -0.50 14.17
C GLU A 68 -17.65 0.57 14.09
N GLN A 69 -16.47 0.32 14.66
CA GLN A 69 -15.34 1.23 14.53
C GLN A 69 -14.95 1.40 13.06
N LEU A 70 -14.83 0.31 12.28
CA LEU A 70 -14.54 0.38 10.85
C LEU A 70 -15.65 1.10 10.07
N LEU A 71 -16.92 0.74 10.30
CA LEU A 71 -18.08 1.35 9.63
C LEU A 71 -18.29 2.83 10.00
N GLY A 72 -17.72 3.29 11.12
CA GLY A 72 -17.72 4.70 11.52
C GLY A 72 -16.65 5.56 10.84
N LEU A 73 -15.71 4.94 10.13
CA LEU A 73 -14.62 5.65 9.46
C LEU A 73 -15.12 6.44 8.25
N LYS A 74 -14.42 7.55 8.00
CA LYS A 74 -14.64 8.43 6.86
C LYS A 74 -13.33 8.57 6.11
N PHE A 75 -13.41 8.48 4.79
CA PHE A 75 -12.27 8.63 3.91
C PHE A 75 -12.57 9.68 2.84
N THR A 76 -11.59 9.97 2.01
CA THR A 76 -11.72 10.81 0.83
C THR A 76 -11.36 9.98 -0.40
N ASN A 77 -12.23 9.90 -1.40
CA ASN A 77 -11.90 9.20 -2.63
C ASN A 77 -10.91 10.01 -3.50
N ASP A 78 -10.54 9.45 -4.64
CA ASP A 78 -9.63 10.11 -5.56
C ASP A 78 -10.26 11.36 -6.23
N GLN A 79 -11.57 11.58 -6.16
CA GLN A 79 -12.18 12.85 -6.62
C GLN A 79 -12.23 13.91 -5.51
N GLY A 80 -11.73 13.62 -4.31
CA GLY A 80 -11.82 14.53 -3.16
C GLY A 80 -13.18 14.49 -2.45
N ALA A 81 -14.09 13.60 -2.84
CA ALA A 81 -15.39 13.45 -2.20
C ALA A 81 -15.28 12.58 -0.94
N PRO A 82 -16.07 12.89 0.12
CA PRO A 82 -16.13 12.04 1.30
C PRO A 82 -16.80 10.70 0.95
N VAL A 83 -16.26 9.60 1.48
CA VAL A 83 -16.80 8.25 1.31
C VAL A 83 -16.76 7.48 2.63
N SER A 84 -17.63 6.47 2.79
CA SER A 84 -17.70 5.63 3.99
C SER A 84 -17.96 4.17 3.66
N LEU A 85 -17.41 3.26 4.47
CA LEU A 85 -17.66 1.81 4.37
C LEU A 85 -19.13 1.45 4.58
N ARG A 86 -19.88 2.27 5.34
CA ARG A 86 -21.30 2.05 5.60
C ARG A 86 -22.15 2.05 4.33
N GLU A 87 -21.75 2.82 3.32
CA GLU A 87 -22.45 2.91 2.04
C GLU A 87 -22.30 1.65 1.16
N LEU A 88 -21.38 0.77 1.53
CA LEU A 88 -21.09 -0.49 0.84
C LEU A 88 -21.71 -1.72 1.52
N VAL A 89 -22.25 -1.56 2.73
CA VAL A 89 -22.96 -2.63 3.44
C VAL A 89 -24.16 -3.09 2.61
N GLY A 90 -24.38 -4.40 2.56
CA GLY A 90 -25.43 -5.05 1.78
C GLY A 90 -25.08 -5.32 0.31
N LYS A 91 -24.01 -4.72 -0.23
CA LYS A 91 -23.65 -4.85 -1.65
C LYS A 91 -22.67 -5.99 -1.90
N LYS A 92 -21.50 -5.93 -1.26
CA LYS A 92 -20.37 -6.86 -1.44
C LYS A 92 -19.63 -7.07 -0.12
N HIS A 93 -18.86 -8.15 -0.02
CA HIS A 93 -17.83 -8.24 1.01
C HIS A 93 -16.78 -7.14 0.77
N GLN A 94 -16.25 -6.54 1.83
CA GLN A 94 -15.33 -5.40 1.72
C GLN A 94 -13.95 -5.84 2.22
N VAL A 95 -12.96 -5.84 1.34
CA VAL A 95 -11.57 -6.14 1.68
C VAL A 95 -10.81 -4.82 1.79
N ILE A 96 -10.62 -4.33 3.01
CA ILE A 96 -10.01 -3.03 3.28
C ILE A 96 -8.52 -3.21 3.55
N VAL A 97 -7.68 -2.59 2.74
CA VAL A 97 -6.21 -2.71 2.85
C VAL A 97 -5.60 -1.35 3.13
N PHE A 98 -5.15 -1.15 4.36
CA PHE A 98 -4.35 0.00 4.74
C PHE A 98 -2.89 -0.22 4.33
N THR A 99 -2.40 0.64 3.45
CA THR A 99 -0.98 0.69 3.12
C THR A 99 -0.21 1.45 4.19
N ARG A 100 1.13 1.43 4.14
CA ARG A 100 1.94 2.31 5.01
C ARG A 100 1.83 3.80 4.64
N GLY A 101 1.18 4.17 3.53
CA GLY A 101 1.08 5.55 3.06
C GLY A 101 2.26 6.02 2.21
N SER A 102 2.16 7.27 1.77
CA SER A 102 3.19 7.95 0.98
C SER A 102 4.28 8.51 1.89
N LEU A 103 5.53 8.16 1.62
CA LEU A 103 6.68 8.66 2.36
C LEU A 103 7.07 10.06 1.86
N ALA A 104 6.15 11.02 1.86
CA ALA A 104 6.47 12.42 1.54
C ALA A 104 7.61 12.96 2.42
N SER A 105 7.74 12.46 3.65
CA SER A 105 8.82 12.79 4.59
C SER A 105 10.14 12.03 4.36
N VAL A 106 10.19 11.00 3.51
CA VAL A 106 11.44 10.28 3.17
C VAL A 106 12.14 10.89 1.94
N SER A 107 11.71 12.11 1.57
CA SER A 107 12.59 13.11 0.94
C SER A 107 13.87 13.39 1.76
N TYR A 108 13.94 12.91 3.02
CA TYR A 108 15.15 13.03 3.86
C TYR A 108 16.42 12.41 3.23
N TRP A 109 16.30 11.41 2.33
CA TRP A 109 17.45 10.86 1.60
C TRP A 109 17.89 11.70 0.40
N ASN A 110 16.99 12.55 -0.14
CA ASN A 110 17.30 13.52 -1.17
C ASN A 110 17.01 14.92 -0.62
N LYS A 111 17.88 15.40 0.30
CA LYS A 111 17.91 16.78 0.79
C LYS A 111 18.10 17.74 -0.39
N GLY A 112 16.99 18.10 -1.03
CA GLY A 112 16.94 19.05 -2.13
C GLY A 112 16.99 18.38 -3.51
N LYS A 113 15.89 18.57 -4.26
CA LYS A 113 15.81 18.48 -5.72
C LYS A 113 15.76 17.07 -6.32
N THR A 114 14.64 16.36 -6.13
CA THR A 114 14.06 15.71 -7.31
C THR A 114 13.39 16.83 -8.11
N LYS A 115 13.97 17.23 -9.25
CA LYS A 115 13.42 18.27 -10.12
C LYS A 115 12.03 17.91 -10.70
N GLU A 116 11.49 16.73 -10.39
CA GLU A 116 10.34 16.11 -11.06
C GLU A 116 9.20 15.69 -10.13
N GLY A 117 9.17 16.14 -8.86
CA GLY A 117 7.97 15.95 -8.02
C GLY A 117 7.58 14.49 -7.74
N LEU A 118 8.51 13.54 -7.89
CA LEU A 118 8.24 12.12 -7.65
C LEU A 118 7.95 11.89 -6.16
N VAL A 119 6.67 11.66 -5.84
CA VAL A 119 6.25 11.13 -4.56
C VAL A 119 6.79 9.70 -4.47
N ASN A 120 7.75 9.49 -3.56
CA ASN A 120 8.28 8.15 -3.28
C ASN A 120 7.21 7.32 -2.57
N VAL A 121 6.37 6.65 -3.35
CA VAL A 121 5.52 5.62 -2.80
C VAL A 121 6.39 4.45 -2.38
N CYS A 122 6.14 3.96 -1.17
CA CYS A 122 6.87 2.84 -0.60
C CYS A 122 6.80 1.63 -1.57
N PRO A 123 7.95 1.04 -2.00
CA PRO A 123 7.97 -0.01 -3.03
C PRO A 123 7.16 -1.25 -2.62
N TYR A 124 7.12 -1.50 -1.32
CA TYR A 124 6.30 -2.49 -0.67
C TYR A 124 4.79 -2.25 -0.85
N CYS A 125 4.34 -1.00 -0.75
CA CYS A 125 2.93 -0.65 -1.00
C CYS A 125 2.59 -0.87 -2.48
N THR A 126 3.49 -0.49 -3.39
CA THR A 126 3.33 -0.76 -4.82
C THR A 126 3.20 -2.26 -5.09
N SER A 127 4.13 -3.07 -4.56
CA SER A 127 4.08 -4.54 -4.72
C SER A 127 2.79 -5.14 -4.15
N GLN A 128 2.30 -4.68 -3.00
CA GLN A 128 1.05 -5.14 -2.42
C GLN A 128 -0.15 -4.82 -3.32
N VAL A 129 -0.25 -3.58 -3.80
CA VAL A 129 -1.35 -3.15 -4.68
C VAL A 129 -1.30 -3.89 -6.02
N SER A 130 -0.10 -4.08 -6.60
CA SER A 130 0.06 -4.88 -7.82
C SER A 130 -0.34 -6.35 -7.60
N GLY A 131 0.00 -6.93 -6.45
CA GLY A 131 -0.39 -8.29 -6.10
C GLY A 131 -1.90 -8.46 -5.92
N LEU A 132 -2.58 -7.45 -5.38
CA LEU A 132 -4.04 -7.39 -5.33
C LEU A 132 -4.61 -7.30 -6.75
N ALA A 133 -4.07 -6.41 -7.57
CA ALA A 133 -4.55 -6.14 -8.93
C ALA A 133 -4.47 -7.39 -9.82
N ALA A 134 -3.43 -8.21 -9.64
CA ALA A 134 -3.27 -9.46 -10.37
C ALA A 134 -4.39 -10.50 -10.13
N VAL A 135 -5.18 -10.35 -9.07
CA VAL A 135 -6.27 -11.27 -8.70
C VAL A 135 -7.61 -10.53 -8.52
N ALA A 136 -7.73 -9.31 -9.05
CA ALA A 136 -8.90 -8.45 -8.86
C ALA A 136 -10.22 -9.09 -9.32
N ASP A 137 -10.21 -9.70 -10.52
CA ASP A 137 -11.39 -10.35 -11.09
C ASP A 137 -11.90 -11.48 -10.19
N GLN A 138 -11.00 -12.21 -9.54
CA GLN A 138 -11.36 -13.29 -8.63
C GLN A 138 -12.02 -12.78 -7.34
N PHE A 139 -11.69 -11.57 -6.87
CA PHE A 139 -12.42 -10.94 -5.78
C PHE A 139 -13.84 -10.56 -6.23
N HIS A 140 -13.99 -10.02 -7.43
CA HIS A 140 -15.30 -9.68 -7.99
C HIS A 140 -16.19 -10.92 -8.15
N GLU A 141 -15.64 -12.00 -8.70
CA GLU A 141 -16.33 -13.31 -8.81
C GLU A 141 -16.73 -13.87 -7.44
N ALA A 142 -15.90 -13.65 -6.42
CA ALA A 142 -16.21 -14.03 -5.04
C ALA A 142 -17.19 -13.07 -4.34
N GLY A 143 -17.76 -12.09 -5.04
CA GLY A 143 -18.72 -11.14 -4.47
C GLY A 143 -18.09 -10.15 -3.48
N ALA A 144 -16.80 -9.85 -3.65
CA ALA A 144 -16.04 -8.92 -2.83
C ALA A 144 -15.55 -7.70 -3.63
N GLU A 145 -15.30 -6.61 -2.92
CA GLU A 145 -14.67 -5.40 -3.41
C GLU A 145 -13.44 -5.09 -2.56
N VAL A 146 -12.30 -4.88 -3.22
CA VAL A 146 -11.06 -4.50 -2.55
C VAL A 146 -10.97 -2.98 -2.51
N LEU A 147 -10.73 -2.44 -1.33
CA LEU A 147 -10.61 -1.01 -1.06
C LEU A 147 -9.20 -0.74 -0.56
N VAL A 148 -8.43 0.06 -1.29
CA VAL A 148 -7.07 0.40 -0.88
C VAL A 148 -7.07 1.75 -0.20
N VAL A 149 -6.66 1.78 1.07
CA VAL A 149 -6.57 3.00 1.88
C VAL A 149 -5.11 3.46 1.95
N PHE A 150 -4.88 4.72 1.54
CA PHE A 150 -3.60 5.40 1.67
C PHE A 150 -3.66 6.46 2.77
N PRO A 151 -2.92 6.28 3.86
CA PRO A 151 -2.75 7.29 4.89
C PRO A 151 -2.00 8.52 4.37
N VAL A 152 -2.52 9.72 4.66
CA VAL A 152 -1.93 11.02 4.31
C VAL A 152 -1.83 11.89 5.56
N SER A 153 -0.62 12.34 5.89
CA SER A 153 -0.34 13.04 7.15
C SER A 153 -1.02 14.39 7.28
N LYS A 154 -1.22 15.10 6.16
CA LYS A 154 -1.87 16.41 6.10
C LYS A 154 -2.80 16.43 4.91
N ALA A 155 -4.05 16.85 5.11
CA ALA A 155 -5.03 16.98 4.03
C ALA A 155 -4.53 17.81 2.82
N ALA A 156 -3.69 18.83 3.06
CA ALA A 156 -3.12 19.67 2.01
C ALA A 156 -2.19 18.91 1.03
N GLU A 157 -1.66 17.75 1.42
CA GLU A 157 -0.80 16.87 0.61
C GLU A 157 -1.64 15.91 -0.26
N ALA A 158 -2.96 15.81 -0.04
CA ALA A 158 -3.84 14.93 -0.80
C ALA A 158 -3.91 15.28 -2.30
N LYS A 159 -3.68 16.56 -2.64
CA LYS A 159 -3.59 17.03 -4.04
C LYS A 159 -2.40 16.42 -4.79
N ASP A 160 -1.37 15.97 -4.05
CA ASP A 160 -0.18 15.33 -4.60
C ASP A 160 -0.34 13.79 -4.66
N ALA A 161 -1.56 13.27 -4.52
CA ALA A 161 -1.84 11.83 -4.59
C ALA A 161 -1.75 11.24 -6.01
N GLU A 162 -1.37 12.02 -7.02
CA GLU A 162 -1.29 11.57 -8.42
C GLU A 162 -0.35 10.35 -8.60
N PRO A 163 0.84 10.28 -7.97
CA PRO A 163 1.67 9.08 -8.03
C PRO A 163 1.07 7.87 -7.31
N ILE A 164 0.21 8.11 -6.31
CA ILE A 164 -0.53 7.03 -5.64
C ILE A 164 -1.57 6.45 -6.60
N ARG A 165 -2.25 7.31 -7.37
CA ARG A 165 -3.19 6.87 -8.42
C ARG A 165 -2.49 6.07 -9.50
N ALA A 166 -1.30 6.52 -9.92
CA ALA A 166 -0.53 5.86 -10.97
C ALA A 166 -0.21 4.39 -10.66
N ILE A 167 -0.01 4.04 -9.37
CA ILE A 167 0.25 2.66 -8.93
C ILE A 167 -0.96 1.74 -9.14
N ASN A 168 -2.15 2.32 -9.03
CA ASN A 168 -3.42 1.61 -9.20
C ASN A 168 -3.89 1.61 -10.67
N THR A 169 -3.14 2.26 -11.58
CA THR A 169 -3.48 2.36 -13.00
C THR A 169 -2.31 1.99 -13.93
N PRO A 170 -1.67 0.79 -13.82
CA PRO A 170 -0.60 0.42 -14.76
C PRO A 170 -1.04 0.50 -16.24
N ASN A 171 -2.35 0.38 -16.51
CA ASN A 171 -2.96 0.42 -17.84
C ASN A 171 -4.26 1.28 -17.89
N GLN A 172 -4.23 2.47 -17.27
CA GLN A 172 -5.25 3.54 -17.34
C GLN A 172 -6.59 3.37 -16.60
N VAL A 173 -7.00 2.17 -16.18
CA VAL A 173 -8.23 1.99 -15.36
C VAL A 173 -7.84 1.62 -13.94
N PRO A 174 -8.32 2.34 -12.90
CA PRO A 174 -8.12 1.97 -11.51
C PRO A 174 -8.72 0.59 -11.27
N VAL A 175 -7.91 -0.37 -10.85
CA VAL A 175 -8.39 -1.74 -10.61
C VAL A 175 -9.28 -1.79 -9.36
N PHE A 176 -9.00 -0.90 -8.39
CA PHE A 176 -9.74 -0.79 -7.14
C PHE A 176 -10.08 0.66 -6.79
N PRO A 177 -11.13 0.92 -6.00
CA PRO A 177 -11.29 2.20 -5.33
C PRO A 177 -10.06 2.55 -4.48
N LEU A 178 -9.52 3.74 -4.70
CA LEU A 178 -8.42 4.31 -3.93
C LEU A 178 -8.96 5.37 -2.97
N TRP A 179 -8.82 5.13 -1.68
CA TRP A 179 -9.29 6.04 -0.64
C TRP A 179 -8.13 6.61 0.17
N LEU A 180 -8.28 7.85 0.61
CA LEU A 180 -7.30 8.59 1.39
C LEU A 180 -7.80 8.73 2.83
N ASP A 181 -6.95 8.39 3.79
CA ASP A 181 -7.15 8.71 5.20
C ASP A 181 -6.43 10.02 5.53
N LEU A 182 -7.17 11.13 5.45
CA LEU A 182 -6.64 12.46 5.65
C LEU A 182 -6.44 12.76 7.13
N ASP A 183 -5.27 13.32 7.44
CA ASP A 183 -4.83 13.63 8.80
C ASP A 183 -4.75 12.38 9.71
N LEU A 184 -4.66 11.19 9.11
CA LEU A 184 -4.49 9.90 9.79
C LEU A 184 -5.61 9.56 10.78
N LYS A 185 -6.83 10.07 10.54
CA LYS A 185 -7.97 9.91 11.45
C LYS A 185 -8.38 8.45 11.60
N ALA A 186 -8.45 7.71 10.50
CA ALA A 186 -8.79 6.29 10.54
C ALA A 186 -7.68 5.46 11.16
N VAL A 187 -6.42 5.75 10.81
CA VAL A 187 -5.25 5.13 11.40
C VAL A 187 -5.23 5.27 12.92
N ASP A 188 -5.49 6.48 13.42
CA ASP A 188 -5.51 6.76 14.85
C ASP A 188 -6.71 6.09 15.54
N ALA A 189 -7.90 6.13 14.91
CA ALA A 189 -9.11 5.50 15.43
C ALA A 189 -8.99 3.96 15.54
N LEU A 190 -8.24 3.33 14.64
CA LEU A 190 -7.99 1.88 14.64
C LEU A 190 -6.77 1.48 15.48
N ALA A 191 -6.07 2.44 16.09
CA ALA A 191 -4.80 2.20 16.81
C ALA A 191 -3.74 1.47 15.97
N ILE A 192 -3.72 1.68 14.64
CA ILE A 192 -2.74 1.10 13.71
C ILE A 192 -1.61 2.08 13.37
N ARG A 193 -1.36 3.05 14.24
CA ARG A 193 -0.35 4.10 14.03
C ARG A 193 1.06 3.52 13.95
N ALA A 194 1.84 4.04 13.01
CA ALA A 194 3.30 3.90 12.95
C ALA A 194 3.90 5.26 12.56
N HIS A 195 4.89 5.28 11.66
CA HIS A 195 5.31 6.54 11.02
C HIS A 195 4.12 7.23 10.32
N LEU A 196 3.36 6.44 9.55
CA LEU A 196 2.03 6.80 9.07
C LEU A 196 1.06 5.72 9.53
N ALA A 197 1.07 4.53 8.92
CA ALA A 197 0.29 3.38 9.38
C ALA A 197 1.10 2.08 9.40
N ARG A 198 0.69 1.16 10.27
CA ARG A 198 1.01 -0.26 10.19
C ARG A 198 0.20 -0.87 9.01
N PRO A 199 0.83 -1.66 8.12
CA PRO A 199 0.08 -2.32 7.05
C PRO A 199 -0.99 -3.21 7.68
N SER A 200 -2.25 -2.99 7.30
CA SER A 200 -3.37 -3.66 7.95
C SER A 200 -4.40 -4.08 6.91
N SER A 201 -5.04 -5.22 7.15
CA SER A 201 -6.07 -5.75 6.27
C SER A 201 -7.28 -6.17 7.09
N PHE A 202 -8.47 -5.77 6.64
CA PHE A 202 -9.74 -6.10 7.26
C PHE A 202 -10.69 -6.67 6.22
N ILE A 203 -11.53 -7.63 6.59
CA ILE A 203 -12.62 -8.11 5.74
C ILE A 203 -13.93 -7.96 6.49
N LEU A 204 -14.81 -7.11 5.96
CA LEU A 204 -16.21 -7.05 6.37
C LEU A 204 -17.05 -7.93 5.46
N ASP A 205 -18.00 -8.66 6.02
CA ASP A 205 -19.01 -9.35 5.21
C ASP A 205 -20.08 -8.39 4.66
N LYS A 206 -21.03 -8.92 3.89
CA LYS A 206 -22.13 -8.14 3.32
C LYS A 206 -23.04 -7.54 4.41
N ALA A 207 -23.13 -8.16 5.59
CA ALA A 207 -23.87 -7.61 6.73
C ALA A 207 -23.07 -6.54 7.48
N GLY A 208 -21.83 -6.27 7.07
CA GLY A 208 -20.93 -5.31 7.70
C GLY A 208 -20.20 -5.87 8.92
N GLN A 209 -20.26 -7.17 9.19
CA GLN A 209 -19.55 -7.78 10.31
C GLN A 209 -18.07 -7.99 9.98
N LEU A 210 -17.20 -7.77 10.95
CA LEU A 210 -15.78 -8.03 10.80
C LEU A 210 -15.51 -9.53 10.88
N ARG A 211 -14.96 -10.10 9.81
CA ARG A 211 -14.67 -11.55 9.71
C ARG A 211 -13.18 -11.88 9.70
N PHE A 212 -12.36 -10.93 9.28
CA PHE A 212 -10.91 -11.06 9.27
C PHE A 212 -10.27 -9.73 9.65
N SER A 213 -9.26 -9.77 10.52
CA SER A 213 -8.44 -8.62 10.84
C SER A 213 -6.99 -9.04 10.94
N TYR A 214 -6.11 -8.18 10.41
CA TYR A 214 -4.68 -8.37 10.45
C TYR A 214 -4.00 -7.00 10.56
N VAL A 215 -3.06 -6.85 11.50
CA VAL A 215 -2.25 -5.63 11.70
C VAL A 215 -0.78 -6.03 11.75
N GLY A 216 -0.06 -5.80 10.65
CA GLY A 216 1.34 -6.15 10.51
C GLY A 216 2.26 -5.27 11.33
N SER A 217 3.48 -5.71 11.62
CA SER A 217 4.47 -4.95 12.40
C SER A 217 5.28 -3.95 11.54
N ASN A 218 5.69 -4.36 10.34
CA ASN A 218 6.56 -3.57 9.45
C ASN A 218 6.20 -3.73 7.96
N ALA A 219 6.82 -4.70 7.29
CA ALA A 219 6.58 -5.06 5.90
C ALA A 219 5.67 -6.29 5.78
N ASP A 220 5.35 -6.92 6.91
CA ASP A 220 4.47 -8.07 6.96
C ASP A 220 3.04 -7.66 6.63
N ARG A 221 2.44 -8.42 5.71
CA ARG A 221 1.10 -8.18 5.19
C ARG A 221 0.60 -9.43 4.46
N PRO A 222 -0.71 -9.70 4.48
CA PRO A 222 -1.29 -10.74 3.66
C PRO A 222 -1.08 -10.45 2.17
N SER A 223 -0.76 -11.49 1.39
CA SER A 223 -0.76 -11.41 -0.07
C SER A 223 -2.19 -11.28 -0.61
N GLY A 224 -2.34 -10.86 -1.88
CA GLY A 224 -3.65 -10.82 -2.52
C GLY A 224 -4.35 -12.19 -2.56
N ASN A 225 -3.58 -13.26 -2.81
CA ASN A 225 -4.09 -14.64 -2.80
C ASN A 225 -4.56 -15.07 -1.40
N GLU A 226 -3.83 -14.67 -0.35
CA GLU A 226 -4.21 -14.99 1.02
C GLU A 226 -5.52 -14.28 1.41
N LEU A 227 -5.67 -12.99 1.09
CA LEU A 227 -6.94 -12.29 1.32
C LEU A 227 -8.09 -12.86 0.51
N LEU A 228 -7.84 -13.27 -0.75
CA LEU A 228 -8.85 -13.93 -1.58
C LEU A 228 -9.29 -15.28 -0.99
N ARG A 229 -8.36 -16.04 -0.43
CA ARG A 229 -8.66 -17.29 0.28
C ARG A 229 -9.62 -17.02 1.45
N GLN A 230 -9.32 -16.01 2.27
CA GLN A 230 -10.19 -15.61 3.39
C GLN A 230 -11.60 -15.23 2.91
N VAL A 231 -11.72 -14.44 1.84
CA VAL A 231 -13.03 -14.09 1.25
C VAL A 231 -13.80 -15.34 0.79
N ARG A 232 -13.13 -16.27 0.11
CA ARG A 232 -13.77 -17.51 -0.38
C ARG A 232 -14.23 -18.41 0.77
N GLU A 233 -13.55 -18.39 1.90
CA GLU A 233 -13.97 -19.12 3.10
C GLU A 233 -15.28 -18.55 3.66
N LEU A 234 -15.47 -17.23 3.65
CA LEU A 234 -16.74 -16.60 4.02
C LEU A 234 -17.89 -17.03 3.11
N GLY A 235 -17.66 -17.13 1.80
CA GLY A 235 -18.69 -17.57 0.85
C GLY A 235 -19.11 -19.04 1.04
N LYS A 236 -18.27 -19.87 1.65
CA LYS A 236 -18.61 -21.27 1.99
C LYS A 236 -19.40 -21.38 3.29
N GLU A 237 -19.06 -20.56 4.28
CA GLU A 237 -19.76 -20.54 5.58
C GLU A 237 -21.12 -19.85 5.49
N PHE A 238 -21.26 -18.88 4.57
CA PHE A 238 -22.49 -18.13 4.33
C PHE A 238 -22.82 -18.21 2.84
N PRO A 239 -23.29 -19.36 2.34
CA PRO A 239 -23.78 -19.43 0.98
C PRO A 239 -24.84 -18.34 0.82
N VAL A 240 -24.53 -17.36 -0.04
CA VAL A 240 -25.51 -16.37 -0.46
C VAL A 240 -26.58 -17.20 -1.14
N GLU A 241 -27.77 -17.30 -0.54
CA GLU A 241 -28.90 -17.90 -1.23
C GLU A 241 -28.94 -17.25 -2.61
N PRO A 242 -28.97 -18.05 -3.70
CA PRO A 242 -29.00 -17.49 -5.03
C PRO A 242 -30.12 -16.46 -5.03
N VAL A 243 -29.77 -15.20 -5.34
CA VAL A 243 -30.77 -14.14 -5.45
C VAL A 243 -31.68 -14.63 -6.56
N THR A 244 -32.83 -15.20 -6.18
CA THR A 244 -33.88 -15.54 -7.12
C THR A 244 -34.11 -14.23 -7.85
N PRO A 245 -33.81 -14.14 -9.16
CA PRO A 245 -33.92 -12.88 -9.87
C PRO A 245 -35.31 -12.35 -9.55
N GLU A 246 -35.34 -11.16 -8.95
CA GLU A 246 -36.60 -10.53 -8.56
C GLU A 246 -37.52 -10.67 -9.78
N PRO A 247 -38.67 -11.37 -9.64
CA PRO A 247 -39.49 -11.73 -10.78
C PRO A 247 -39.68 -10.45 -11.58
N ALA A 248 -39.24 -10.49 -12.85
CA ALA A 248 -39.23 -9.32 -13.71
C ALA A 248 -40.55 -8.61 -13.51
N LEU A 249 -40.52 -7.37 -13.00
CA LEU A 249 -41.71 -6.58 -12.76
C LEU A 249 -42.53 -6.66 -14.04
N GLU A 250 -43.61 -7.45 -14.02
CA GLU A 250 -44.51 -7.53 -15.16
C GLU A 250 -44.93 -6.09 -15.43
N PRO A 251 -44.89 -5.62 -16.69
CA PRO A 251 -45.24 -4.26 -17.02
C PRO A 251 -46.65 -3.97 -16.50
N SER A 252 -46.72 -3.34 -15.33
CA SER A 252 -47.95 -2.86 -14.73
C SER A 252 -48.36 -1.62 -15.53
N GLY A 253 -49.05 -1.86 -16.63
CA GLY A 253 -49.40 -0.80 -17.55
C GLY A 253 -49.92 -1.31 -18.87
N ALA A 254 -51.11 -1.91 -18.86
CA ALA A 254 -52.01 -1.72 -19.99
C ALA A 254 -52.23 -0.21 -20.12
N ALA A 255 -51.77 0.37 -21.23
CA ALA A 255 -52.04 1.77 -21.54
C ALA A 255 -53.57 1.98 -21.54
N PRO A 256 -54.10 3.02 -20.86
CA PRO A 256 -55.51 3.33 -20.96
C PRO A 256 -55.86 3.64 -22.42
N GLU A 257 -56.84 2.93 -22.97
CA GLU A 257 -57.40 3.22 -24.29
C GLU A 257 -57.87 4.67 -24.33
N VAL A 258 -57.28 5.46 -25.22
CA VAL A 258 -57.73 6.82 -25.52
C VAL A 258 -59.00 6.71 -26.38
N PRO A 259 -60.17 7.17 -25.92
CA PRO A 259 -61.38 7.13 -26.72
C PRO A 259 -61.25 8.07 -27.92
N ALA A 260 -61.50 7.54 -29.11
CA ALA A 260 -61.51 8.31 -30.36
C ALA A 260 -62.67 9.32 -30.37
N THR A 261 -62.35 10.61 -30.40
CA THR A 261 -63.30 11.69 -30.67
C THR A 261 -63.67 11.71 -32.16
N LYS A 262 -64.97 11.64 -32.44
CA LYS A 262 -65.60 11.94 -33.73
C LYS A 262 -65.84 13.44 -33.90
#